data_AF-A0A0Q8W6S5-F1
#
_entry.id   AF-A0A0Q8W6S5-F1
#
_cell.length_a   1.000
_cell.length_b   1.000
_cell.length_c   1.000
_cell.angle_alpha   90.00
_cell.angle_beta   90.00
_cell.angle_gamma   90.00
#
_symmetry.space_group_name_H-M   'P 1'
#
loop_
_entity.id
_entity.type
_entity.pdbx_description
1 polymer ?
#
loop_
_entity_poly.entity_id
_entity_poly.type
_entity_poly.pdbx_seq_one_letter_code
_entity_poly.pdbx_strand_id
1 'polypeptide(L)'
;MSAPRRWIGLPVAAVVLVCGVVGVQLANGGGDYEPLRPADPCVERTVNPQATGIDGVTERLVLLGIDGAACRLHVSREALTLELAQTDEPTDAQIDALRAGLKSAVTRMKADGTLPRASQLVDESLESADLNELLKNVIRALPASVIDAAVKTDDVLIRAIDDLDLRAVLTNLDDQDALEQQVAKAVTSAVTASLEARIRGLV
;
A
#
# COMPACT_ATOMS: atom_id res chain seq x y z
N MET A 1 41.10 57.40 15.35
CA MET A 1 39.83 57.13 16.08
C MET A 1 38.74 56.80 15.06
N SER A 2 38.54 55.52 14.73
CA SER A 2 37.55 55.08 13.74
C SER A 2 37.11 53.63 13.97
N ALA A 3 36.84 53.28 15.23
CA ALA A 3 36.42 51.94 15.65
C ALA A 3 34.91 51.73 15.92
N PRO A 4 34.07 52.72 16.30
CA PRO A 4 32.70 52.40 16.74
C PRO A 4 31.72 52.11 15.58
N ARG A 5 31.99 52.62 14.38
CA ARG A 5 31.08 52.50 13.23
C ARG A 5 31.11 51.12 12.57
N ARG A 6 32.24 50.39 12.66
CA ARG A 6 32.37 49.01 12.15
C ARG A 6 31.72 47.98 13.08
N TRP A 7 31.80 48.19 14.39
CA TRP A 7 31.22 47.28 15.38
C TRP A 7 29.69 47.29 15.40
N ILE A 8 29.06 48.44 15.09
CA ILE A 8 27.60 48.55 14.98
C ILE A 8 27.12 48.30 13.55
N GLY A 9 27.93 48.63 12.53
CA GLY A 9 27.53 48.47 11.13
C GLY A 9 27.29 47.01 10.72
N LEU A 10 28.10 46.08 11.21
CA LEU A 10 27.98 44.66 10.89
C LEU A 10 26.69 44.00 11.43
N PRO A 11 26.33 44.16 12.73
CA PRO A 11 25.07 43.61 13.25
C PRO A 11 23.85 44.27 12.61
N VAL A 12 23.89 45.58 12.33
CA VAL A 12 22.81 46.27 11.61
C VAL A 12 22.65 45.72 10.20
N ALA A 13 23.74 45.53 9.44
CA ALA A 13 23.68 44.94 8.11
C ALA A 13 23.12 43.50 8.14
N ALA A 14 23.50 42.70 9.14
CA ALA A 14 22.98 41.35 9.32
C ALA A 14 21.46 41.35 9.58
N VAL A 15 20.97 42.23 10.47
CA VAL A 15 19.53 42.37 10.74
C VAL A 15 18.76 42.78 9.49
N VAL A 16 19.27 43.76 8.73
CA VAL A 16 18.66 44.20 7.47
C VAL A 16 18.56 43.04 6.47
N LEU A 17 19.62 42.24 6.33
CA LEU A 17 19.62 41.08 5.43
C LEU A 17 18.61 40.01 5.87
N VAL A 18 18.54 39.69 7.17
CA VAL A 18 17.56 38.73 7.72
C VAL A 18 16.13 39.23 7.49
N CYS A 19 15.85 40.49 7.84
CA CYS A 19 14.54 41.10 7.59
C CYS A 19 14.18 41.12 6.09
N GLY A 20 15.17 41.34 5.23
CA GLY A 20 14.99 41.26 3.77
C GLY A 20 14.56 39.86 3.33
N VAL A 21 15.23 38.81 3.79
CA VAL A 21 14.88 37.41 3.48
C VAL A 21 13.48 37.08 4.03
N VAL A 22 13.19 37.41 5.29
CA VAL A 22 11.87 37.18 5.89
C VAL A 22 10.77 37.92 5.13
N GLY A 23 11.02 39.17 4.74
CA GLY A 23 10.09 39.95 3.93
C GLY A 23 9.80 39.32 2.57
N VAL A 24 10.83 38.82 1.88
CA VAL A 24 10.67 38.08 0.61
C VAL A 24 9.87 36.79 0.83
N GLN A 25 10.17 36.03 1.88
CA GLN A 25 9.45 34.79 2.19
C GLN A 25 7.97 35.05 2.47
N LEU A 26 7.65 36.06 3.29
CA LEU A 26 6.27 36.45 3.58
C LEU A 26 5.54 36.95 2.33
N ALA A 27 6.20 37.76 1.49
CA ALA A 27 5.63 38.25 0.23
C ALA A 27 5.36 37.15 -0.80
N ASN A 28 6.06 36.01 -0.71
CA ASN A 28 5.85 34.83 -1.55
C ASN A 28 4.95 33.77 -0.87
N GLY A 29 4.15 34.16 0.12
CA GLY A 29 3.17 33.27 0.76
C GLY A 29 3.74 32.37 1.87
N GLY A 30 4.97 32.63 2.34
CA GLY A 30 5.56 31.90 3.47
C GLY A 30 4.82 32.10 4.81
N GLY A 31 3.93 33.09 4.90
CA GLY A 31 3.05 33.31 6.05
C GLY A 31 1.65 32.68 5.91
N ASP A 32 1.25 32.34 4.69
CA ASP A 32 -0.09 31.82 4.37
C ASP A 32 -0.08 30.30 4.14
N TYR A 33 0.88 29.60 4.75
CA TYR A 33 0.93 28.14 4.70
C TYR A 33 -0.26 27.57 5.47
N GLU A 34 -1.31 27.23 4.73
CA GLU A 34 -2.41 26.41 5.21
C GLU A 34 -2.14 24.97 4.78
N PRO A 35 -1.91 24.02 5.72
CA PRO A 35 -1.76 22.63 5.36
C PRO A 35 -2.98 22.17 4.57
N LEU A 36 -2.75 21.54 3.42
CA LEU A 36 -3.83 20.92 2.66
C LEU A 36 -4.61 19.99 3.59
N ARG A 37 -5.94 20.19 3.65
CA ARG A 37 -6.78 19.30 4.44
C ARG A 37 -6.61 17.87 3.91
N PRO A 38 -6.34 16.90 4.80
CA PRO A 38 -6.31 15.49 4.43
C PRO A 38 -7.57 15.12 3.65
N ALA A 39 -7.41 14.29 2.62
CA ALA A 39 -8.54 13.81 1.85
C ALA A 39 -9.45 12.95 2.74
N ASP A 40 -10.76 13.03 2.51
CA ASP A 40 -11.72 12.18 3.21
C ASP A 40 -11.52 10.72 2.77
N PRO A 41 -11.14 9.80 3.69
CA PRO A 41 -10.91 8.40 3.36
C PRO A 41 -12.20 7.64 3.03
N CYS A 42 -13.37 8.18 3.40
CA CYS A 42 -14.66 7.57 3.10
C CYS A 42 -15.19 7.91 1.71
N VAL A 43 -14.59 8.89 1.02
CA VAL A 43 -14.99 9.24 -0.33
C VAL A 43 -14.30 8.33 -1.34
N GLU A 44 -15.08 7.70 -2.20
CA GLU A 44 -14.55 6.87 -3.26
C GLU A 44 -13.65 7.67 -4.22
N ARG A 45 -12.38 7.27 -4.30
CA ARG A 45 -11.43 7.81 -5.27
C ARG A 45 -10.93 6.73 -6.23
N THR A 46 -10.59 7.13 -7.44
CA THR A 46 -9.89 6.25 -8.38
C THR A 46 -8.39 6.29 -8.04
N VAL A 47 -7.84 5.13 -7.70
CA VAL A 47 -6.39 4.98 -7.48
C VAL A 47 -5.76 4.50 -8.79
N ASN A 48 -4.89 5.30 -9.38
CA ASN A 48 -4.09 4.89 -10.54
C ASN A 48 -2.73 4.41 -10.05
N PRO A 49 -2.43 3.09 -10.12
CA PRO A 49 -1.15 2.58 -9.71
C PRO A 49 -0.06 3.16 -10.60
N GLN A 50 1.11 3.40 -10.00
CA GLN A 50 2.30 3.81 -10.75
C GLN A 50 3.00 2.60 -11.36
N ALA A 51 2.93 1.46 -10.67
CA ALA A 51 3.45 0.20 -11.17
C ALA A 51 2.46 -0.52 -12.12
N THR A 52 3.01 -1.37 -12.97
CA THR A 52 2.26 -2.31 -13.81
C THR A 52 2.29 -3.72 -13.21
N GLY A 53 1.53 -4.65 -13.76
CA GLY A 53 1.59 -6.07 -13.35
C GLY A 53 1.13 -6.32 -11.92
N ILE A 54 1.77 -7.27 -11.25
CA ILE A 54 1.48 -7.69 -9.87
C ILE A 54 1.68 -6.53 -8.88
N ASP A 55 2.74 -5.74 -9.07
CA ASP A 55 3.08 -4.62 -8.19
C ASP A 55 2.00 -3.54 -8.24
N GLY A 56 1.49 -3.21 -9.44
CA GLY A 56 0.41 -2.24 -9.60
C GLY A 56 -0.90 -2.67 -8.94
N VAL A 57 -1.16 -3.97 -8.91
CA VAL A 57 -2.33 -4.55 -8.23
C VAL A 57 -2.16 -4.46 -6.72
N THR A 58 -0.95 -4.78 -6.23
CA THR A 58 -0.61 -4.70 -4.80
C THR A 58 -0.69 -3.26 -4.30
N GLU A 59 -0.11 -2.30 -5.03
CA GLU A 59 -0.16 -0.88 -4.72
C GLU A 59 -1.61 -0.39 -4.61
N ARG A 60 -2.44 -0.69 -5.61
CA ARG A 60 -3.86 -0.30 -5.61
C ARG A 60 -4.62 -0.94 -4.46
N LEU A 61 -4.38 -2.22 -4.19
CA LEU A 61 -5.02 -2.96 -3.09
C LEU A 61 -4.68 -2.33 -1.73
N VAL A 62 -3.40 -2.06 -1.47
CA VAL A 62 -2.95 -1.46 -0.20
C VAL A 62 -3.51 -0.05 -0.04
N LEU A 63 -3.44 0.78 -1.08
CA LEU A 63 -3.95 2.16 -1.02
C LEU A 63 -5.46 2.21 -0.74
N LEU A 64 -6.25 1.41 -1.46
CA LEU A 64 -7.70 1.31 -1.21
C LEU A 64 -8.00 0.66 0.15
N GLY A 65 -7.16 -0.28 0.60
CA GLY A 65 -7.29 -0.94 1.88
C GLY A 65 -7.11 0.00 3.05
N ILE A 66 -6.06 0.85 3.01
CA ILE A 66 -5.81 1.87 4.03
C ILE A 66 -6.92 2.92 4.04
N ASP A 67 -7.44 3.34 2.87
CA ASP A 67 -8.60 4.25 2.81
C ASP A 67 -9.80 3.64 3.55
N GLY A 68 -10.13 2.37 3.26
CA GLY A 68 -11.23 1.66 3.91
C GLY A 68 -11.02 1.45 5.41
N ALA A 69 -9.78 1.30 5.87
CA ALA A 69 -9.45 1.20 7.28
C ALA A 69 -9.60 2.54 8.00
N ALA A 70 -9.03 3.60 7.42
CA ALA A 70 -9.10 4.96 7.94
C ALA A 70 -10.54 5.46 8.05
N CYS A 71 -11.38 5.15 7.05
CA CYS A 71 -12.81 5.46 7.08
C CYS A 71 -13.53 4.80 8.28
N ARG A 72 -13.23 3.53 8.59
CA ARG A 72 -13.82 2.83 9.75
C ARG A 72 -13.34 3.38 11.09
N LEU A 73 -12.08 3.78 11.15
CA LEU A 73 -11.46 4.33 12.37
C LEU A 73 -11.78 5.83 12.57
N HIS A 74 -12.48 6.46 11.63
CA HIS A 74 -12.80 7.89 11.65
C HIS A 74 -11.56 8.79 11.78
N VAL A 75 -10.45 8.39 11.16
CA VAL A 75 -9.20 9.16 11.09
C VAL A 75 -8.84 9.42 9.63
N SER A 76 -8.00 10.43 9.35
CA SER A 76 -7.44 10.59 8.02
C SER A 76 -6.50 9.42 7.67
N ARG A 77 -6.37 9.11 6.38
CA ARG A 77 -5.39 8.14 5.88
C ARG A 77 -3.98 8.45 6.37
N GLU A 78 -3.58 9.72 6.32
CA GLU A 78 -2.25 10.19 6.72
C GLU A 78 -2.00 9.95 8.20
N ALA A 79 -3.00 10.22 9.05
CA ALA A 79 -2.93 9.92 10.48
C ALA A 79 -2.83 8.42 10.75
N LEU A 80 -3.64 7.58 10.07
CA LEU A 80 -3.56 6.13 10.22
C LEU A 80 -2.20 5.59 9.78
N THR A 81 -1.69 5.99 8.61
CA THR A 81 -0.38 5.55 8.13
C THR A 81 0.73 5.98 9.08
N LEU A 82 0.66 7.20 9.60
CA LEU A 82 1.64 7.70 10.57
C LEU A 82 1.59 6.90 11.87
N GLU A 83 0.39 6.62 12.38
CA GLU A 83 0.18 5.85 13.61
C GLU A 83 0.68 4.41 13.46
N LEU A 84 0.37 3.76 12.32
CA LEU A 84 0.87 2.41 11.99
C LEU A 84 2.40 2.37 11.86
N ALA A 85 3.03 3.45 11.36
CA ALA A 85 4.48 3.53 11.22
C ALA A 85 5.22 3.84 12.54
N GLN A 86 4.52 4.37 13.54
CA GLN A 86 5.12 4.77 14.83
C GLN A 86 4.80 3.79 15.97
N THR A 87 3.85 2.88 15.76
CA THR A 87 3.32 2.00 16.79
C THR A 87 3.97 0.62 16.69
N ASP A 88 4.68 0.22 17.74
CA ASP A 88 5.25 -1.13 17.85
C ASP A 88 4.18 -2.22 18.08
N GLU A 89 2.99 -1.85 18.58
CA GLU A 89 1.89 -2.78 18.89
C GLU A 89 0.53 -2.26 18.37
N PRO A 90 0.13 -2.63 17.15
CA PRO A 90 -1.17 -2.23 16.60
C PRO A 90 -2.33 -2.80 17.42
N THR A 91 -3.31 -1.94 17.71
CA THR A 91 -4.53 -2.29 18.44
C THR A 91 -5.40 -3.27 17.64
N ASP A 92 -6.23 -4.06 18.33
CA ASP A 92 -7.18 -4.97 17.66
C ASP A 92 -8.10 -4.21 16.70
N ALA A 93 -8.55 -3.02 17.09
CA ALA A 93 -9.39 -2.17 16.24
C ALA A 93 -8.68 -1.76 14.93
N GLN A 94 -7.38 -1.46 14.99
CA GLN A 94 -6.59 -1.15 13.79
C GLN A 94 -6.41 -2.37 12.90
N ILE A 95 -6.12 -3.54 13.48
CA ILE A 95 -5.98 -4.80 12.74
C ILE A 95 -7.30 -5.17 12.05
N ASP A 96 -8.43 -5.08 12.76
CA ASP A 96 -9.74 -5.38 12.22
C ASP A 96 -10.15 -4.39 11.12
N ALA A 97 -9.89 -3.09 11.32
CA ALA A 97 -10.14 -2.07 10.32
C ALA A 97 -9.30 -2.27 9.07
N LEU A 98 -8.02 -2.62 9.21
CA LEU A 98 -7.11 -2.90 8.09
C LEU A 98 -7.55 -4.14 7.32
N ARG A 99 -7.85 -5.24 8.02
CA ARG A 99 -8.37 -6.48 7.42
C ARG A 99 -9.64 -6.21 6.62
N ALA A 100 -10.60 -5.52 7.23
CA ALA A 100 -11.86 -5.20 6.58
C ALA A 100 -11.67 -4.21 5.41
N GLY A 101 -10.75 -3.24 5.55
CA GLY A 101 -10.33 -2.32 4.50
C GLY A 101 -9.79 -3.06 3.27
N LEU A 102 -8.81 -3.95 3.46
CA LEU A 102 -8.23 -4.77 2.40
C LEU A 102 -9.29 -5.64 1.70
N LYS A 103 -10.19 -6.29 2.45
CA LYS A 103 -11.30 -7.07 1.84
C LYS A 103 -12.24 -6.21 1.01
N SER A 104 -12.53 -5.00 1.48
CA SER A 104 -13.39 -4.05 0.75
C SER A 104 -12.70 -3.57 -0.51
N ALA A 105 -11.38 -3.36 -0.46
CA ALA A 105 -10.57 -3.05 -1.63
C ALA A 105 -10.61 -4.17 -2.68
N VAL A 106 -10.45 -5.44 -2.29
CA VAL A 106 -10.61 -6.59 -3.23
C VAL A 106 -12.00 -6.58 -3.87
N THR A 107 -13.05 -6.39 -3.06
CA THR A 107 -14.43 -6.36 -3.54
C THR A 107 -14.66 -5.23 -4.54
N ARG A 108 -14.11 -4.06 -4.25
CA ARG A 108 -14.18 -2.90 -5.14
C ARG A 108 -13.39 -3.11 -6.43
N MET A 109 -12.16 -3.59 -6.34
CA MET A 109 -11.34 -3.88 -7.52
C MET A 109 -12.00 -4.91 -8.43
N LYS A 110 -12.71 -5.89 -7.86
CA LYS A 110 -13.55 -6.84 -8.60
C LYS A 110 -14.71 -6.14 -9.31
N ALA A 111 -15.43 -5.28 -8.60
CA ALA A 111 -16.57 -4.54 -9.14
C ALA A 111 -16.14 -3.60 -10.29
N ASP A 112 -14.98 -2.95 -10.14
CA ASP A 112 -14.40 -2.04 -11.13
C ASP A 112 -13.74 -2.78 -12.30
N GLY A 113 -13.68 -4.12 -12.27
CA GLY A 113 -13.04 -4.93 -13.31
C GLY A 113 -11.51 -4.77 -13.37
N THR A 114 -10.90 -4.34 -12.27
CA THR A 114 -9.46 -4.03 -12.18
C THR A 114 -8.61 -5.15 -11.58
N LEU A 115 -9.24 -6.23 -11.09
CA LEU A 115 -8.52 -7.44 -10.69
C LEU A 115 -8.05 -8.21 -11.94
N PRO A 116 -6.75 -8.54 -12.03
CA PRO A 116 -6.26 -9.41 -13.10
C PRO A 116 -6.79 -10.82 -12.91
N ARG A 117 -6.88 -11.55 -14.01
CA ARG A 117 -7.20 -12.98 -13.98
C ARG A 117 -6.01 -13.78 -13.45
N ALA A 118 -6.27 -14.90 -12.78
CA ALA A 118 -5.21 -15.72 -12.21
C ALA A 118 -4.19 -16.15 -13.28
N SER A 119 -4.65 -16.46 -14.49
CA SER A 119 -3.76 -16.80 -15.62
C SER A 119 -2.77 -15.68 -15.97
N GLN A 120 -3.17 -14.40 -15.83
CA GLN A 120 -2.31 -13.25 -16.15
C GLN A 120 -1.19 -13.06 -15.12
N LEU A 121 -1.48 -13.38 -13.86
CA LEU A 121 -0.50 -13.34 -12.77
C LEU A 121 0.53 -14.46 -12.88
N VAL A 122 0.09 -15.64 -13.36
CA VAL A 122 0.96 -16.80 -13.55
C VAL A 122 2.03 -16.50 -14.60
N ASP A 123 1.68 -15.87 -15.72
CA ASP A 123 2.66 -15.57 -16.78
C ASP A 123 3.80 -14.68 -16.28
N GLU A 124 3.48 -13.60 -15.57
CA GLU A 124 4.45 -12.68 -14.96
C GLU A 124 5.30 -13.40 -13.90
N SER A 125 4.67 -14.23 -13.05
CA SER A 125 5.37 -15.00 -12.03
C SER A 125 6.31 -16.07 -12.63
N LEU A 126 5.93 -16.70 -13.74
CA LEU A 126 6.77 -17.69 -14.42
C LEU A 126 7.99 -17.05 -15.09
N GLU A 127 7.88 -15.78 -15.50
CA GLU A 127 8.99 -15.05 -16.09
C GLU A 127 10.10 -14.81 -15.06
N SER A 128 9.74 -14.39 -13.84
CA SER A 128 10.67 -14.15 -12.73
C SER A 128 11.11 -15.41 -11.98
N ALA A 129 10.36 -16.52 -12.09
CA ALA A 129 10.69 -17.74 -11.37
C ALA A 129 11.96 -18.43 -11.89
N ASP A 130 12.78 -18.94 -10.98
CA ASP A 130 13.96 -19.78 -11.27
C ASP A 130 13.55 -21.24 -11.56
N LEU A 131 12.71 -21.41 -12.58
CA LEU A 131 12.25 -22.71 -13.07
C LEU A 131 12.96 -23.06 -14.38
N ASN A 132 13.11 -24.36 -14.64
CA ASN A 132 13.57 -24.83 -15.93
C ASN A 132 12.61 -24.42 -17.06
N GLU A 133 13.13 -24.00 -18.21
CA GLU A 133 12.34 -23.62 -19.40
C GLU A 133 11.31 -24.68 -19.83
N LEU A 134 11.63 -25.97 -19.68
CA LEU A 134 10.69 -27.05 -19.99
C LEU A 134 9.47 -26.99 -19.06
N LEU A 135 9.68 -26.75 -17.76
CA LEU A 135 8.59 -26.66 -16.79
C LEU A 135 7.77 -25.38 -17.01
N LYS A 136 8.41 -24.24 -17.29
CA LYS A 136 7.73 -23.00 -17.67
C LYS A 136 6.79 -23.22 -18.87
N ASN A 137 7.28 -23.91 -19.89
CA ASN A 137 6.49 -24.21 -21.09
C ASN A 137 5.30 -25.15 -20.82
N VAL A 138 5.47 -26.13 -19.93
CA VAL A 138 4.36 -27.00 -19.53
C VAL A 138 3.29 -26.23 -18.78
N ILE A 139 3.66 -25.35 -17.85
CA ILE A 139 2.69 -24.54 -17.10
C ILE A 139 1.98 -23.55 -18.04
N ARG A 140 2.72 -22.91 -18.96
CA ARG A 140 2.14 -22.03 -20.01
C ARG A 140 1.23 -22.76 -20.99
N ALA A 141 1.38 -24.07 -21.16
CA ALA A 141 0.51 -24.87 -22.02
C ALA A 141 -0.88 -25.10 -21.40
N LEU A 142 -1.07 -24.80 -20.10
CA LEU A 142 -2.38 -24.89 -19.47
C LEU A 142 -3.31 -23.80 -20.03
N PRO A 143 -4.55 -24.15 -20.46
CA PRO A 143 -5.49 -23.15 -20.92
C PRO A 143 -5.84 -22.14 -19.82
N ALA A 144 -5.85 -20.85 -20.14
CA ALA A 144 -6.21 -19.79 -19.20
C ALA A 144 -7.58 -20.03 -18.54
N SER A 145 -8.55 -20.59 -19.28
CA SER A 145 -9.87 -20.94 -18.74
C SER A 145 -9.82 -21.98 -17.62
N VAL A 146 -8.86 -22.90 -17.65
CA VAL A 146 -8.67 -23.90 -16.59
C VAL A 146 -8.10 -23.24 -15.35
N ILE A 147 -7.09 -22.37 -15.51
CA ILE A 147 -6.47 -21.63 -14.40
C ILE A 147 -7.51 -20.72 -13.74
N ASP A 148 -8.22 -19.92 -14.53
CA ASP A 148 -9.22 -18.95 -14.03
C ASP A 148 -10.46 -19.63 -13.43
N ALA A 149 -10.82 -20.83 -13.91
CA ALA A 149 -11.90 -21.62 -13.34
C ALA A 149 -11.48 -22.39 -12.08
N ALA A 150 -10.18 -22.68 -11.92
CA ALA A 150 -9.65 -23.36 -10.76
C ALA A 150 -9.38 -22.39 -9.61
N VAL A 151 -8.86 -21.20 -9.93
CA VAL A 151 -8.39 -20.21 -8.97
C VAL A 151 -8.93 -18.84 -9.37
N LYS A 152 -9.85 -18.31 -8.55
CA LYS A 152 -10.36 -16.95 -8.72
C LYS A 152 -9.51 -15.98 -7.90
N THR A 153 -9.05 -14.91 -8.53
CA THR A 153 -8.15 -13.93 -7.90
C THR A 153 -8.76 -13.31 -6.64
N ASP A 154 -10.03 -12.90 -6.68
CA ASP A 154 -10.72 -12.31 -5.53
C ASP A 154 -10.84 -13.27 -4.35
N ASP A 155 -11.15 -14.53 -4.64
CA ASP A 155 -11.28 -15.61 -3.67
C ASP A 155 -9.94 -15.94 -2.98
N VAL A 156 -8.83 -15.91 -3.73
CA VAL A 156 -7.48 -16.09 -3.17
C VAL A 156 -7.10 -14.88 -2.32
N LEU A 157 -7.30 -13.66 -2.82
CA LEU A 157 -6.95 -12.44 -2.09
C LEU A 157 -7.72 -12.32 -0.78
N ILE A 158 -9.04 -12.59 -0.76
CA ILE A 158 -9.84 -12.54 0.47
C ILE A 158 -9.34 -13.57 1.49
N ARG A 159 -9.06 -14.80 1.07
CA ARG A 159 -8.54 -15.85 1.96
C ARG A 159 -7.12 -15.54 2.44
N ALA A 160 -6.27 -15.01 1.57
CA ALA A 160 -4.92 -14.61 1.94
C ALA A 160 -4.97 -13.49 2.98
N ILE A 161 -5.86 -12.51 2.81
CA ILE A 161 -6.09 -11.47 3.82
C ILE A 161 -6.54 -12.08 5.14
N ASP A 162 -7.46 -13.06 5.11
CA ASP A 162 -7.96 -13.75 6.30
C ASP A 162 -6.87 -14.51 7.07
N ASP A 163 -6.00 -15.23 6.35
CA ASP A 163 -4.92 -16.01 6.93
C ASP A 163 -3.68 -15.18 7.29
N LEU A 164 -3.58 -13.93 6.81
CA LEU A 164 -2.45 -13.05 7.09
C LEU A 164 -2.49 -12.56 8.55
N ASP A 165 -1.38 -12.78 9.25
CA ASP A 165 -1.12 -12.19 10.55
C ASP A 165 -0.69 -10.72 10.37
N LEU A 166 -1.69 -9.84 10.23
CA LEU A 166 -1.49 -8.40 10.06
C LEU A 166 -0.73 -7.77 11.22
N ARG A 167 -0.85 -8.32 12.44
CA ARG A 167 -0.08 -7.83 13.58
C ARG A 167 1.39 -8.12 13.34
N ALA A 168 1.74 -9.37 13.04
CA ALA A 168 3.12 -9.75 12.74
C ALA A 168 3.70 -8.97 11.55
N VAL A 169 2.90 -8.71 10.51
CA VAL A 169 3.35 -7.90 9.35
C VAL A 169 3.67 -6.47 9.78
N LEU A 170 2.79 -5.82 10.54
CA LEU A 170 2.96 -4.43 10.96
C LEU A 170 4.10 -4.25 11.97
N THR A 171 4.34 -5.23 12.85
CA THR A 171 5.44 -5.16 13.83
C THR A 171 6.81 -5.46 13.24
N ASN A 172 6.89 -6.03 12.03
CA ASN A 172 8.15 -6.44 11.41
C ASN A 172 8.38 -5.76 10.04
N LEU A 173 7.79 -4.58 9.78
CA LEU A 173 7.88 -3.89 8.49
C LEU A 173 9.31 -3.66 7.97
N ASP A 174 10.29 -3.58 8.87
CA ASP A 174 11.71 -3.39 8.54
C ASP A 174 12.45 -4.71 8.22
N ASP A 175 11.82 -5.87 8.45
CA ASP A 175 12.38 -7.20 8.18
C ASP A 175 11.71 -7.81 6.93
N GLN A 176 12.38 -7.63 5.79
CA GLN A 176 11.90 -8.11 4.51
C GLN A 176 11.69 -9.64 4.50
N ASP A 177 12.59 -10.41 5.12
CA ASP A 177 12.52 -11.87 5.14
C ASP A 177 11.29 -12.34 5.95
N ALA A 178 11.01 -11.66 7.07
CA ALA A 178 9.82 -11.93 7.88
C ALA A 178 8.53 -11.60 7.13
N LEU A 179 8.48 -10.47 6.41
CA LEU A 179 7.32 -10.10 5.59
C LEU A 179 7.06 -11.13 4.49
N GLU A 180 8.11 -11.49 3.74
CA GLU A 180 8.00 -12.45 2.64
C GLU A 180 7.50 -13.81 3.15
N GLN A 181 7.98 -14.27 4.31
CA GLN A 181 7.50 -15.51 4.91
C GLN A 181 6.02 -15.46 5.29
N GLN A 182 5.54 -14.38 5.90
CA GLN A 182 4.14 -14.25 6.30
C GLN A 182 3.20 -14.17 5.08
N VAL A 183 3.58 -13.37 4.09
CA VAL A 183 2.80 -13.23 2.85
C VAL A 183 2.79 -14.55 2.07
N ALA A 184 3.95 -15.19 1.88
CA ALA A 184 4.06 -16.44 1.15
C ALA A 184 3.23 -17.55 1.82
N LYS A 185 3.26 -17.63 3.15
CA LYS A 185 2.44 -18.58 3.92
C LYS A 185 0.95 -18.34 3.70
N ALA A 186 0.48 -17.10 3.84
CA ALA A 186 -0.93 -16.75 3.68
C ALA A 186 -1.42 -17.01 2.25
N VAL A 187 -0.64 -16.63 1.24
CA VAL A 187 -0.98 -16.87 -0.17
C VAL A 187 -1.01 -18.37 -0.50
N THR A 188 -0.02 -19.14 -0.04
CA THR A 188 0.02 -20.59 -0.26
C THR A 188 -1.19 -21.30 0.36
N SER A 189 -1.54 -20.92 1.59
CA SER A 189 -2.75 -21.42 2.28
C SER A 189 -4.01 -21.07 1.48
N ALA A 190 -4.15 -19.80 1.06
CA ALA A 190 -5.30 -19.31 0.33
C ALA A 190 -5.51 -20.00 -1.03
N VAL A 191 -4.44 -20.19 -1.80
CA VAL A 191 -4.47 -20.92 -3.07
C VAL A 191 -4.90 -22.37 -2.84
N THR A 192 -4.32 -23.03 -1.84
CA THR A 192 -4.66 -24.42 -1.49
C THR A 192 -6.13 -24.54 -1.11
N ALA A 193 -6.62 -23.66 -0.23
CA ALA A 193 -8.02 -23.63 0.19
C ALA A 193 -8.98 -23.33 -0.98
N SER A 194 -8.60 -22.44 -1.90
CA SER A 194 -9.39 -22.13 -3.10
C SER A 194 -9.49 -23.36 -4.02
N LEU A 195 -8.39 -24.07 -4.25
CA LEU A 195 -8.37 -25.29 -5.06
C LEU A 195 -9.19 -26.41 -4.42
N GLU A 196 -9.07 -26.62 -3.12
CA GLU A 196 -9.88 -27.60 -2.40
C GLU A 196 -11.38 -27.30 -2.48
N ALA A 197 -11.76 -26.03 -2.28
CA ALA A 197 -13.16 -25.61 -2.40
C ALA A 197 -13.69 -25.86 -3.82
N ARG A 198 -12.86 -25.66 -4.85
CA ARG A 198 -13.23 -25.94 -6.23
C ARG A 198 -13.44 -27.43 -6.48
N ILE A 199 -12.55 -28.28 -5.98
CA ILE A 199 -12.67 -29.74 -6.11
C ILE A 199 -13.93 -30.24 -5.41
N ARG A 200 -14.20 -29.78 -4.18
CA ARG A 200 -15.43 -30.14 -3.46
C ARG A 200 -16.70 -29.65 -4.16
N GLY A 201 -16.64 -28.57 -4.93
CA GLY A 201 -17.79 -28.09 -5.72
C GLY A 201 -18.02 -28.86 -7.03
N LEU A 202 -17.14 -29.80 -7.40
CA LEU A 202 -17.26 -30.63 -8.61
C LEU A 202 -17.73 -32.07 -8.31
N VAL A 203 -17.72 -32.49 -7.04
CA VAL A 203 -18.17 -33.80 -6.56
C VAL A 203 -19.49 -33.63 -5.83
#